data_AF-A0A4R4MV20-F1
#
_entry.id   AF-A0A4R4MV20-F1
#
_cell.length_a   1.000
_cell.length_b   1.000
_cell.length_c   1.000
_cell.angle_alpha   90.00
_cell.angle_beta   90.00
_cell.angle_gamma   90.00
#
_symmetry.space_group_name_H-M   'P 1'
#
loop_
_entity.id
_entity.type
_entity.pdbx_description
1 polymer ?
#
loop_
_entity_poly.entity_id
_entity_poly.type
_entity_poly.pdbx_seq_one_letter_code
_entity_poly.pdbx_strand_id
1 'polypeptide(L)'
;MRADRAFYLASTPAGAHVAVKWLRADQADDERRVQRFLREAQVAKEVAPFCTAVVLDTGVAHDRPYIVSQYVEGPSLEQVVRDEGPLTGAALAATIVFASCGRAPFGHDGHHAVTDRVLNEPPDLGTLDGPLREVAERCLAKDPAERLTAQQVIMRLLRRPQAGADPLREETWEPPEEDAPEPVRPAERTRRPVTGMVAAAVALVLVSGAAGVAVGRAMDEPSPVAARPATPAPSGTPEPVRTEPPGGRMTLYESPSDPIRLTAYEVQDKKADTYVDYARLSLDGTFEKYPGNTKTLVSPDGRYLAERPKLYTDDDYSSVLLTNREAGTSFRVRTVRDVPDVGTPPFDEAQIFSPSGSTFVTDCPSGHDDDHCLWESATGRQVRAFSSGCDTVLGWYDETHLYCWERDNASLIELRVVDFGGKLVDKLVEVPEGAGVIVHYTVNPATTS
;
A
#
# COMPACT_ATOMS: atom_id res chain seq x y z
N MET A 1 -0.54 35.96 -17.59
CA MET A 1 -0.01 34.73 -16.94
C MET A 1 -0.37 33.53 -17.80
N ARG A 2 0.35 32.40 -17.71
CA ARG A 2 -0.16 31.12 -18.22
C ARG A 2 -1.23 30.59 -17.25
N ALA A 3 -2.21 29.82 -17.72
CA ALA A 3 -3.34 29.39 -16.89
C ALA A 3 -3.09 28.12 -16.06
N ASP A 4 -1.99 27.41 -16.35
CA ASP A 4 -1.55 26.14 -15.79
C ASP A 4 -0.95 26.25 -14.38
N ARG A 5 -0.19 27.31 -14.12
CA ARG A 5 0.60 27.48 -12.88
C ARG A 5 -0.23 28.06 -11.73
N ALA A 6 -0.10 27.43 -10.57
CA ALA A 6 -0.72 27.87 -9.32
C ALA A 6 0.13 28.91 -8.55
N PHE A 7 1.46 28.94 -8.73
CA PHE A 7 2.37 29.80 -7.96
C PHE A 7 3.14 30.79 -8.85
N TYR A 8 3.34 32.00 -8.33
CA TYR A 8 4.03 33.10 -8.99
C TYR A 8 4.95 33.85 -8.01
N LEU A 9 6.16 34.19 -8.44
CA LEU A 9 6.97 35.22 -7.79
C LEU A 9 6.41 36.60 -8.18
N ALA A 10 6.23 37.48 -7.20
CA ALA A 10 5.86 38.88 -7.39
C ALA A 10 6.73 39.80 -6.52
N SER A 11 6.63 41.10 -6.75
CA SER A 11 7.30 42.14 -5.97
C SER A 11 6.30 43.17 -5.49
N THR A 12 6.43 43.58 -4.23
CA THR A 12 5.70 44.71 -3.67
C THR A 12 6.22 46.05 -4.23
N PRO A 13 5.45 47.16 -4.14
CA PRO A 13 5.95 48.49 -4.51
C PRO A 13 7.18 48.95 -3.72
N ALA A 14 7.47 48.34 -2.57
CA ALA A 14 8.66 48.58 -1.75
C ALA A 14 9.87 47.71 -2.17
N GLY A 15 9.75 46.89 -3.23
CA GLY A 15 10.81 46.03 -3.76
C GLY A 15 10.93 44.66 -3.10
N ALA A 16 10.22 44.38 -1.99
CA ALA A 16 10.24 43.08 -1.34
C ALA A 16 9.54 42.00 -2.18
N HIS A 17 10.15 40.81 -2.28
CA HIS A 17 9.60 39.66 -3.00
C HIS A 17 8.57 38.89 -2.17
N VAL A 18 7.52 38.42 -2.84
CA VAL A 18 6.43 37.62 -2.27
C VAL A 18 6.05 36.48 -3.21
N ALA A 19 5.60 35.35 -2.65
CA ALA A 19 5.01 34.27 -3.42
C ALA A 19 3.48 34.43 -3.45
N VAL A 20 2.87 34.29 -4.62
CA VAL A 20 1.42 34.40 -4.79
C VAL A 20 0.87 33.07 -5.32
N LYS A 21 0.11 32.37 -4.48
CA LYS A 21 -0.63 31.15 -4.84
C LYS A 21 -2.03 31.53 -5.31
N TRP A 22 -2.41 31.17 -6.52
CA TRP A 22 -3.76 31.30 -7.05
C TRP A 22 -4.42 29.92 -7.09
N LEU A 23 -5.71 29.85 -6.73
CA LEU A 23 -6.54 28.69 -7.10
C LEU A 23 -6.58 28.60 -8.63
N ARG A 24 -6.35 27.42 -9.22
CA ARG A 24 -6.33 27.26 -10.68
C ARG A 24 -7.72 27.50 -11.27
N ALA A 25 -7.79 27.88 -12.54
CA ALA A 25 -9.07 28.19 -13.20
C ALA A 25 -10.01 26.97 -13.26
N ASP A 26 -9.46 25.79 -13.56
CA ASP A 26 -10.14 24.47 -13.53
C ASP A 26 -10.53 23.98 -12.12
N GLN A 27 -10.35 24.82 -11.10
CA GLN A 27 -10.72 24.55 -9.71
C GLN A 27 -11.54 25.68 -9.08
N ALA A 28 -11.76 26.79 -9.81
CA ALA A 28 -12.48 27.96 -9.29
C ALA A 28 -14.01 27.81 -9.37
N ASP A 29 -14.51 27.04 -10.33
CA ASP A 29 -15.94 26.75 -10.50
C ASP A 29 -16.50 25.76 -9.44
N ASP A 30 -15.63 25.11 -8.67
CA ASP A 30 -16.01 24.20 -7.57
C ASP A 30 -16.06 24.97 -6.24
N GLU A 31 -17.26 25.32 -5.80
CA GLU A 31 -17.51 26.02 -4.53
C GLU A 31 -16.85 25.31 -3.32
N ARG A 32 -16.75 23.97 -3.32
CA ARG A 32 -16.11 23.24 -2.21
C ARG A 32 -14.60 23.46 -2.20
N ARG A 33 -13.96 23.52 -3.37
CA ARG A 33 -12.53 23.86 -3.49
C ARG A 33 -12.26 25.31 -3.12
N VAL A 34 -13.13 26.24 -3.55
CA VAL A 34 -13.07 27.65 -3.14
C VAL A 34 -13.18 27.80 -1.61
N GLN A 35 -14.19 27.16 -0.99
CA GLN A 35 -14.39 27.19 0.46
C GLN A 35 -13.26 26.52 1.24
N ARG A 36 -12.69 25.42 0.73
CA ARG A 36 -11.50 24.77 1.31
C ARG A 36 -10.28 25.70 1.24
N PHE A 37 -9.97 26.25 0.07
CA PHE A 37 -8.84 27.15 -0.15
C PHE A 37 -8.91 28.40 0.74
N LEU A 38 -10.07 29.04 0.85
CA LEU A 38 -10.26 30.22 1.72
C LEU A 38 -10.13 29.89 3.21
N ARG A 39 -10.58 28.69 3.63
CA ARG A 39 -10.46 28.22 5.02
C ARG A 39 -9.02 27.90 5.38
N GLU A 40 -8.31 27.16 4.53
CA GLU A 40 -6.87 26.90 4.67
C GLU A 40 -6.08 28.21 4.73
N ALA A 41 -6.39 29.17 3.85
CA ALA A 41 -5.76 30.48 3.80
C ALA A 41 -5.97 31.31 5.07
N GLN A 42 -7.15 31.25 5.70
CA GLN A 42 -7.41 31.98 6.94
C GLN A 42 -6.75 31.30 8.15
N VAL A 43 -6.72 29.96 8.21
CA VAL A 43 -5.97 29.23 9.27
C VAL A 43 -4.46 29.50 9.15
N ALA A 44 -3.93 29.54 7.93
CA ALA A 44 -2.51 29.78 7.67
C ALA A 44 -2.00 31.19 8.08
N LYS A 45 -2.88 32.16 8.34
CA LYS A 45 -2.51 33.46 8.93
C LYS A 45 -2.22 33.39 10.43
N GLU A 46 -2.83 32.45 11.13
CA GLU A 46 -2.67 32.28 12.59
C GLU A 46 -1.43 31.44 12.94
N VAL A 47 -0.73 30.88 11.95
CA VAL A 47 0.46 30.04 12.13
C VAL A 47 1.68 30.90 12.46
N ALA A 48 2.35 30.57 13.57
CA ALA A 48 3.51 31.31 14.04
C ALA A 48 4.69 31.24 13.05
N PRO A 49 5.37 32.36 12.74
CA PRO A 49 6.24 32.51 11.57
C PRO A 49 7.63 31.84 11.68
N PHE A 50 7.83 30.90 12.61
CA PHE A 50 9.15 30.37 12.95
C PHE A 50 9.62 29.20 12.07
N CYS A 51 8.69 28.48 11.41
CA CYS A 51 9.00 27.35 10.53
C CYS A 51 8.17 27.32 9.24
N THR A 52 7.33 28.33 8.99
CA THR A 52 6.43 28.42 7.82
C THR A 52 6.55 29.77 7.13
N ALA A 53 6.46 29.80 5.81
CA ALA A 53 6.39 31.05 5.04
C ALA A 53 5.12 31.83 5.43
N VAL A 54 5.31 33.03 5.98
CA VAL A 54 4.22 33.84 6.56
C VAL A 54 3.18 34.19 5.52
N VAL A 55 1.89 33.93 5.77
CA VAL A 55 0.79 34.45 4.94
C VAL A 55 0.62 35.93 5.23
N LEU A 56 0.88 36.75 4.21
CA LEU A 56 0.85 38.22 4.28
C LEU A 56 -0.54 38.77 3.95
N ASP A 57 -1.22 38.18 2.97
CA ASP A 57 -2.56 38.61 2.54
C ASP A 57 -3.32 37.48 1.82
N THR A 58 -4.64 37.63 1.68
CA THR A 58 -5.54 36.69 0.99
C THR A 58 -6.70 37.44 0.36
N GLY A 59 -7.06 37.13 -0.88
CA GLY A 59 -8.19 37.79 -1.53
C GLY A 59 -8.79 36.98 -2.67
N VAL A 60 -9.65 37.65 -3.44
CA VAL A 60 -10.20 37.16 -4.70
C VAL A 60 -9.90 38.22 -5.77
N ALA A 61 -9.40 37.80 -6.93
CA ALA A 61 -9.18 38.66 -8.08
C ALA A 61 -9.51 37.89 -9.36
N HIS A 62 -10.19 38.52 -10.31
CA HIS A 62 -10.71 37.85 -11.52
C HIS A 62 -11.47 36.55 -11.17
N ASP A 63 -12.34 36.65 -10.17
CA ASP A 63 -13.18 35.58 -9.62
C ASP A 63 -12.42 34.34 -9.10
N ARG A 64 -11.11 34.46 -8.89
CA ARG A 64 -10.23 33.40 -8.39
C ARG A 64 -9.61 33.77 -7.02
N PRO A 65 -9.75 32.92 -6.00
CA PRO A 65 -9.03 33.06 -4.73
C PRO A 65 -7.51 33.06 -4.90
N TYR A 66 -6.82 33.87 -4.09
CA TYR A 66 -5.36 33.89 -3.99
C TYR A 66 -4.86 34.07 -2.54
N ILE A 67 -3.63 33.62 -2.31
CA ILE A 67 -2.86 33.78 -1.07
C ILE A 67 -1.54 34.45 -1.43
N VAL A 68 -1.15 35.49 -0.71
CA VAL A 68 0.18 36.10 -0.76
C VAL A 68 0.94 35.65 0.48
N SER A 69 2.12 35.07 0.30
CA SER A 69 3.03 34.71 1.38
C SER A 69 4.41 35.35 1.20
N GLN A 70 5.21 35.32 2.25
CA GLN A 70 6.66 35.52 2.14
C GLN A 70 7.24 34.64 1.02
N TYR A 71 8.12 35.22 0.22
CA TYR A 71 9.02 34.44 -0.64
C TYR A 71 10.20 33.94 0.20
N VAL A 72 10.42 32.63 0.19
CA VAL A 72 11.60 32.00 0.81
C VAL A 72 12.62 31.78 -0.31
N GLU A 73 13.80 32.38 -0.16
CA GLU A 73 14.89 32.27 -1.13
C GLU A 73 15.76 31.04 -0.82
N GLY A 74 15.90 30.15 -1.80
CA GLY A 74 16.66 28.90 -1.68
C GLY A 74 15.97 27.73 -2.40
N PRO A 75 16.64 26.57 -2.52
CA PRO A 75 16.03 25.33 -2.97
C PRO A 75 15.05 24.78 -1.93
N SER A 76 14.08 23.97 -2.36
CA SER A 76 13.27 23.18 -1.42
C SER A 76 14.12 22.05 -0.80
N LEU A 77 13.71 21.55 0.38
CA LEU A 77 14.35 20.38 0.99
C LEU A 77 14.29 19.15 0.07
N GLU A 78 13.24 19.04 -0.76
CA GLU A 78 13.10 18.00 -1.78
C GLU A 78 14.17 18.14 -2.88
N GLN A 79 14.42 19.35 -3.38
CA GLN A 79 15.47 19.61 -4.37
C GLN A 79 16.86 19.29 -3.79
N VAL A 80 17.16 19.74 -2.56
CA VAL A 80 18.44 19.38 -1.90
C VAL A 80 18.59 17.86 -1.77
N VAL A 81 17.54 17.15 -1.34
CA VAL A 81 17.60 15.68 -1.18
C VAL A 81 17.66 14.93 -2.52
N ARG A 82 17.16 15.52 -3.61
CA ARG A 82 17.23 14.98 -4.97
C ARG A 82 18.62 15.21 -5.60
N ASP A 83 19.14 16.43 -5.48
CA ASP A 83 20.34 16.89 -6.19
C ASP A 83 21.64 16.58 -5.42
N GLU A 84 21.61 16.61 -4.08
CA GLU A 84 22.77 16.34 -3.20
C GLU A 84 22.65 15.02 -2.42
N GLY A 85 21.46 14.40 -2.43
CA GLY A 85 21.17 13.16 -1.69
C GLY A 85 20.66 13.38 -0.25
N PRO A 86 20.34 12.30 0.49
CA PRO A 86 19.75 12.41 1.83
C PRO A 86 20.65 13.19 2.81
N LEU A 87 20.06 14.12 3.56
CA LEU A 87 20.77 14.82 4.63
C LEU A 87 21.24 13.83 5.70
N THR A 88 22.50 13.96 6.13
CA THR A 88 23.11 13.10 7.15
C THR A 88 23.84 13.91 8.22
N GLY A 89 24.10 13.28 9.38
CA GLY A 89 24.91 13.84 10.45
C GLY A 89 24.48 15.25 10.88
N ALA A 90 25.44 16.18 10.90
CA ALA A 90 25.21 17.56 11.35
C ALA A 90 24.18 18.34 10.51
N ALA A 91 24.08 18.08 9.19
CA ALA A 91 23.09 18.74 8.34
C ALA A 91 21.67 18.31 8.71
N LEU A 92 21.44 17.00 8.83
CA LEU A 92 20.16 16.43 9.28
C LEU A 92 19.77 16.95 10.67
N ALA A 93 20.72 17.00 11.61
CA ALA A 93 20.46 17.50 12.95
C ALA A 93 20.16 19.01 12.98
N ALA A 94 20.85 19.82 12.18
CA ALA A 94 20.50 21.23 12.03
C ALA A 94 19.09 21.43 11.49
N THR A 95 18.66 20.63 10.51
CA THR A 95 17.28 20.64 9.99
C THR A 95 16.26 20.20 11.05
N ILE A 96 16.53 19.15 11.84
CA ILE A 96 15.64 18.71 12.93
C ILE A 96 15.48 19.81 14.00
N VAL A 97 16.59 20.41 14.44
CA VAL A 97 16.57 21.49 15.44
C VAL A 97 15.82 22.71 14.91
N PHE A 98 16.11 23.13 13.67
CA PHE A 98 15.43 24.26 13.04
C PHE A 98 13.92 24.03 12.90
N ALA A 99 13.51 22.85 12.44
CA ALA A 99 12.09 22.48 12.35
C ALA A 99 11.39 22.47 13.73
N SER A 100 12.11 22.09 14.79
CA SER A 100 11.54 22.01 16.15
C SER A 100 11.35 23.35 16.85
N CYS A 101 12.18 24.38 16.56
CA CYS A 101 12.19 25.62 17.34
C CYS A 101 12.54 26.91 16.57
N GLY A 102 12.63 26.86 15.24
CA GLY A 102 12.87 28.01 14.35
C GLY A 102 14.28 28.60 14.43
N ARG A 103 15.23 27.88 15.04
CA ARG A 103 16.62 28.33 15.26
C ARG A 103 17.60 27.27 14.80
N ALA A 104 18.69 27.69 14.18
CA ALA A 104 19.81 26.80 13.87
C ALA A 104 20.64 26.54 15.15
N PRO A 105 21.22 25.34 15.32
CA PRO A 105 21.87 24.94 16.58
C PRO A 105 23.10 25.75 16.96
N PHE A 106 23.69 26.47 16.01
CA PHE A 106 24.78 27.44 16.23
C PHE A 106 24.39 28.84 15.76
N GLY A 107 23.11 29.21 15.83
CA GLY A 107 22.59 30.53 15.47
C GLY A 107 22.75 30.90 13.99
N HIS A 108 22.58 32.20 13.70
CA HIS A 108 22.55 32.76 12.34
C HIS A 108 23.23 34.15 12.27
N ASP A 109 24.20 34.41 13.16
CA ASP A 109 24.97 35.65 13.20
C ASP A 109 26.15 35.61 12.20
N GLY A 110 27.08 36.57 12.30
CA GLY A 110 28.20 36.67 11.35
C GLY A 110 29.06 35.41 11.34
N HIS A 111 29.50 34.98 10.15
CA HIS A 111 30.19 33.70 9.92
C HIS A 111 31.28 33.35 10.94
N HIS A 112 32.06 34.32 11.42
CA HIS A 112 33.08 34.09 12.46
C HIS A 112 32.50 33.65 13.81
N ALA A 113 31.37 34.24 14.24
CA ALA A 113 30.71 33.87 15.49
C ALA A 113 30.03 32.49 15.37
N VAL A 114 29.35 32.20 14.25
CA VAL A 114 28.87 30.83 13.97
C VAL A 114 30.02 29.82 13.98
N THR A 115 31.17 30.14 13.37
CA THR A 115 32.34 29.25 13.32
C THR A 115 32.91 28.97 14.71
N ASP A 116 33.06 30.01 15.55
CA ASP A 116 33.55 29.86 16.92
C ASP A 116 32.62 28.96 17.75
N ARG A 117 31.29 29.17 17.64
CA ARG A 117 30.30 28.35 18.36
C ARG A 117 30.20 26.92 17.80
N VAL A 118 30.38 26.73 16.48
CA VAL A 118 30.53 25.42 15.82
C VAL A 118 31.77 24.66 16.32
N LEU A 119 32.85 25.34 16.72
CA LEU A 119 34.04 24.70 17.28
C LEU A 119 33.93 24.49 18.81
N ASN A 120 33.56 25.53 19.56
CA ASN A 120 33.84 25.63 20.99
C ASN A 120 32.60 25.56 21.91
N GLU A 121 31.39 25.83 21.42
CA GLU A 121 30.16 25.86 22.24
C GLU A 121 29.25 24.64 22.01
N PRO A 122 28.47 24.18 23.00
CA PRO A 122 27.43 23.17 22.77
C PRO A 122 26.31 23.72 21.85
N PRO A 123 25.62 22.85 21.07
CA PRO A 123 24.50 23.29 20.25
C PRO A 123 23.28 23.69 21.10
N ASP A 124 22.62 24.79 20.72
CA ASP A 124 21.25 25.09 21.19
C ASP A 124 20.28 24.14 20.49
N LEU A 125 19.54 23.34 21.26
CA LEU A 125 18.52 22.43 20.73
C LEU A 125 17.09 22.93 21.02
N GLY A 126 16.94 24.13 21.60
CA GLY A 126 15.67 24.73 21.93
C GLY A 126 14.80 23.84 22.81
N THR A 127 13.64 23.47 22.28
CA THR A 127 12.60 22.66 22.94
C THR A 127 12.65 21.18 22.56
N LEU A 128 13.65 20.74 21.79
CA LEU A 128 13.77 19.34 21.35
C LEU A 128 14.10 18.43 22.54
N ASP A 129 13.32 17.35 22.71
CA ASP A 129 13.43 16.40 23.82
C ASP A 129 13.53 14.93 23.35
N GLY A 130 13.56 14.01 24.32
CA GLY A 130 13.51 12.56 24.09
C GLY A 130 14.58 12.01 23.13
N PRO A 131 14.27 10.93 22.37
CA PRO A 131 15.20 10.30 21.45
C PRO A 131 15.68 11.21 20.31
N LEU A 132 14.89 12.20 19.90
CA LEU A 132 15.28 13.15 18.85
C LEU A 132 16.36 14.12 19.35
N ARG A 133 16.29 14.54 20.61
CA ARG A 133 17.35 15.33 21.26
C ARG A 133 18.67 14.57 21.29
N GLU A 134 18.67 13.31 21.70
CA GLU A 134 19.89 12.47 21.70
C GLU A 134 20.50 12.31 20.30
N VAL A 135 19.66 12.13 19.28
CA VAL A 135 20.10 12.04 17.87
C VAL A 135 20.72 13.35 17.42
N ALA A 136 20.10 14.50 17.72
CA ALA A 136 20.62 15.81 17.38
C ALA A 136 21.95 16.11 18.10
N GLU A 137 22.04 15.87 19.41
CA GLU A 137 23.29 16.05 20.19
C GLU A 137 24.44 15.25 19.59
N ARG A 138 24.24 13.95 19.34
CA ARG A 138 25.31 13.10 18.80
C ARG A 138 25.67 13.45 17.36
N CYS A 139 24.71 13.78 16.50
CA CYS A 139 25.02 14.25 15.14
C CYS A 139 25.81 15.56 15.11
N LEU A 140 25.69 16.40 16.15
CA LEU A 140 26.39 17.68 16.32
C LEU A 140 27.60 17.62 17.27
N ALA A 141 28.01 16.42 17.71
CA ALA A 141 29.14 16.22 18.60
C ALA A 141 30.45 16.81 18.03
N LYS A 142 31.31 17.37 18.89
CA LYS A 142 32.55 18.01 18.44
C LYS A 142 33.55 16.99 17.90
N ASP A 143 33.76 15.88 18.63
CA ASP A 143 34.56 14.74 18.18
C ASP A 143 33.83 13.98 17.05
N PRO A 144 34.43 13.82 15.85
CA PRO A 144 33.89 12.99 14.78
C PRO A 144 33.63 11.53 15.18
N ALA A 145 34.39 10.96 16.14
CA ALA A 145 34.22 9.58 16.59
C ALA A 145 32.95 9.36 17.45
N GLU A 146 32.45 10.42 18.10
CA GLU A 146 31.19 10.38 18.86
C GLU A 146 29.95 10.52 17.97
N ARG A 147 30.12 10.97 16.72
CA ARG A 147 29.00 11.25 15.81
C ARG A 147 28.24 9.99 15.40
N LEU A 148 26.93 10.11 15.30
CA LEU A 148 26.10 9.07 14.69
C LEU A 148 26.35 9.02 13.17
N THR A 149 26.64 7.84 12.64
CA THR A 149 26.57 7.62 11.18
C THR A 149 25.10 7.62 10.73
N ALA A 150 24.83 7.86 9.44
CA ALA A 150 23.46 7.83 8.90
C ALA A 150 22.71 6.51 9.23
N GLN A 151 23.41 5.38 9.13
CA GLN A 151 22.89 4.07 9.53
C GLN A 151 22.53 4.02 11.02
N GLN A 152 23.38 4.58 11.91
CA GLN A 152 23.10 4.61 13.34
C GLN A 152 21.95 5.56 13.70
N VAL A 153 21.77 6.67 12.96
CA VAL A 153 20.59 7.54 13.09
C VAL A 153 19.33 6.76 12.75
N ILE A 154 19.27 6.14 11.56
CA ILE A 154 18.14 5.34 11.11
C ILE A 154 17.81 4.24 12.13
N MET A 155 18.81 3.50 12.59
CA MET A 155 18.63 2.44 13.58
C MET A 155 18.21 2.94 14.97
N ARG A 156 18.44 4.21 15.33
CA ARG A 156 17.97 4.81 16.60
C ARG A 156 16.57 5.43 16.47
N LEU A 157 16.20 5.93 15.28
CA LEU A 157 14.84 6.41 14.99
C LEU A 157 13.84 5.24 14.84
N LEU A 158 14.26 4.13 14.24
CA LEU A 158 13.44 2.91 14.11
C LEU A 158 13.31 2.13 15.45
N ARG A 159 14.26 2.27 16.38
CA ARG A 159 14.25 1.61 17.69
C ARG A 159 13.73 2.53 18.78
N ARG A 160 12.40 2.57 18.98
CA ARG A 160 11.80 3.11 20.22
C ARG A 160 12.35 2.33 21.44
N PRO A 161 12.94 2.99 22.44
CA PRO A 161 13.31 2.34 23.69
C PRO A 161 12.20 2.48 24.74
N GLN A 162 11.56 1.38 25.12
CA GLN A 162 10.89 1.25 26.41
C GLN A 162 11.34 -0.04 27.08
N ALA A 163 11.91 0.07 28.29
CA ALA A 163 12.32 -1.08 29.07
C ALA A 163 11.07 -1.78 29.66
N GLY A 164 10.72 -2.94 29.11
CA GLY A 164 9.56 -3.74 29.57
C GLY A 164 8.32 -3.66 28.66
N ALA A 165 8.36 -2.93 27.55
CA ALA A 165 7.31 -2.99 26.54
C ALA A 165 7.54 -4.18 25.58
N ASP A 166 6.51 -5.00 25.41
CA ASP A 166 6.42 -5.95 24.30
C ASP A 166 6.08 -5.17 23.02
N PRO A 167 6.87 -5.26 21.93
CA PRO A 167 6.60 -4.54 20.68
C PRO A 167 5.29 -4.96 19.98
N LEU A 168 4.63 -6.04 20.43
CA LEU A 168 3.33 -6.51 19.93
C LEU A 168 2.14 -6.12 20.82
N ARG A 169 2.33 -5.29 21.86
CA ARG A 169 1.26 -4.90 22.78
C ARG A 169 0.80 -3.46 22.54
N GLU A 170 -0.28 -3.33 21.78
CA GLU A 170 -0.97 -2.07 21.52
C GLU A 170 -1.53 -1.45 22.82
N GLU A 171 -1.69 -0.11 22.83
CA GLU A 171 -2.75 0.49 23.64
C GLU A 171 -4.09 0.07 23.02
N THR A 172 -4.98 -0.54 23.81
CA THR A 172 -6.31 -0.94 23.33
C THR A 172 -7.12 0.30 22.96
N TRP A 173 -7.14 0.62 21.66
CA TRP A 173 -8.12 1.50 21.07
C TRP A 173 -9.48 0.80 21.10
N GLU A 174 -10.26 1.09 22.14
CA GLU A 174 -11.69 0.83 22.11
C GLU A 174 -12.31 1.79 21.06
N PRO A 175 -13.08 1.28 20.08
CA PRO A 175 -13.72 2.15 19.11
C PRO A 175 -14.71 3.09 19.82
N PRO A 176 -14.91 4.32 19.34
CA PRO A 176 -16.04 5.13 19.76
C PRO A 176 -17.33 4.31 19.58
N GLU A 177 -18.20 4.28 20.59
CA GLU A 177 -19.54 3.71 20.40
C GLU A 177 -20.24 4.52 19.30
N GLU A 178 -20.48 3.87 18.16
CA GLU A 178 -21.29 4.42 17.09
C GLU A 178 -22.71 4.59 17.63
N ASP A 179 -23.18 5.84 17.73
CA ASP A 179 -24.48 6.22 18.31
C ASP A 179 -25.63 5.58 17.51
N ALA A 180 -25.91 4.32 17.80
CA ALA A 180 -26.96 3.55 17.16
C ALA A 180 -28.31 4.24 17.43
N PRO A 181 -29.10 4.58 16.40
CA PRO A 181 -30.34 5.32 16.59
C PRO A 181 -31.26 4.55 17.54
N GLU A 182 -31.68 5.20 18.63
CA GLU A 182 -32.36 4.55 19.77
C GLU A 182 -33.45 3.57 19.27
N PRO A 183 -33.41 2.28 19.64
CA PRO A 183 -34.38 1.31 19.15
C PRO A 183 -35.77 1.69 19.66
N VAL A 184 -36.61 2.21 18.75
CA VAL A 184 -37.96 2.71 19.02
C VAL A 184 -38.76 1.61 19.71
N ARG A 185 -38.91 1.74 21.03
CA ARG A 185 -39.46 0.71 21.91
C ARG A 185 -40.90 0.41 21.49
N PRO A 186 -41.25 -0.82 21.05
CA PRO A 186 -42.63 -1.17 20.74
C PRO A 186 -43.47 -1.01 22.02
N ALA A 187 -44.56 -0.26 21.95
CA ALA A 187 -45.38 0.07 23.12
C ALA A 187 -45.84 -1.21 23.85
N GLU A 188 -45.61 -1.26 25.17
CA GLU A 188 -45.81 -2.46 25.98
C GLU A 188 -47.26 -2.97 25.95
N ARG A 189 -47.51 -4.02 25.16
CA ARG A 189 -48.81 -4.69 25.13
C ARG A 189 -48.84 -5.83 26.17
N THR A 190 -49.14 -5.44 27.40
CA THR A 190 -49.17 -6.29 28.61
C THR A 190 -49.80 -7.67 28.37
N ARG A 191 -49.07 -8.74 28.69
CA ARG A 191 -49.59 -10.12 28.73
C ARG A 191 -49.78 -10.59 30.17
N ARG A 192 -50.99 -11.06 30.50
CA ARG A 192 -51.24 -11.85 31.71
C ARG A 192 -50.78 -13.30 31.48
N PRO A 193 -50.17 -13.98 32.47
CA PRO A 193 -49.86 -15.40 32.36
C PRO A 193 -51.12 -16.25 32.55
N VAL A 194 -51.19 -17.38 31.86
CA VAL A 194 -52.07 -18.51 32.20
C VAL A 194 -51.21 -19.78 32.13
N THR A 195 -51.22 -20.56 33.20
CA THR A 195 -50.46 -21.80 33.34
C THR A 195 -51.08 -22.94 32.51
N GLY A 196 -50.25 -23.71 31.79
CA GLY A 196 -50.66 -24.90 31.05
C GLY A 196 -49.62 -26.03 31.17
N MET A 197 -49.97 -27.09 31.91
CA MET A 197 -49.12 -28.22 32.28
C MET A 197 -49.54 -29.48 31.50
N VAL A 198 -48.58 -30.18 30.85
CA VAL A 198 -48.65 -31.62 30.46
C VAL A 198 -47.21 -32.19 30.50
N ALA A 199 -47.03 -33.51 30.65
CA ALA A 199 -45.76 -34.16 30.97
C ALA A 199 -45.51 -35.49 30.22
N ALA A 200 -44.31 -36.07 30.42
CA ALA A 200 -43.88 -37.45 30.10
C ALA A 200 -43.64 -37.76 28.58
N ALA A 201 -42.96 -38.86 28.18
CA ALA A 201 -42.53 -40.03 28.94
C ALA A 201 -41.17 -40.66 28.47
N VAL A 202 -40.71 -41.65 29.26
CA VAL A 202 -39.45 -42.43 29.16
C VAL A 202 -39.55 -43.62 28.18
N ALA A 203 -38.44 -44.00 27.52
CA ALA A 203 -38.10 -45.41 27.20
C ALA A 203 -36.62 -45.60 26.78
N LEU A 204 -36.01 -46.75 27.13
CA LEU A 204 -34.62 -47.15 26.79
C LEU A 204 -34.52 -48.69 26.79
N VAL A 205 -34.07 -49.33 25.69
CA VAL A 205 -33.84 -50.80 25.57
C VAL A 205 -32.58 -51.09 24.71
N LEU A 206 -31.98 -52.28 24.84
CA LEU A 206 -30.63 -52.68 24.38
C LEU A 206 -30.60 -54.05 23.67
N VAL A 207 -29.47 -54.41 23.03
CA VAL A 207 -28.93 -55.80 22.79
C VAL A 207 -29.68 -56.64 21.70
N SER A 208 -29.09 -57.52 20.85
CA SER A 208 -27.69 -57.98 20.60
C SER A 208 -27.51 -58.86 19.32
N GLY A 209 -26.28 -58.91 18.76
CA GLY A 209 -25.60 -60.12 18.17
C GLY A 209 -26.05 -60.65 16.80
N ALA A 210 -25.40 -61.64 16.12
CA ALA A 210 -24.05 -62.29 16.20
C ALA A 210 -23.94 -63.39 15.09
N ALA A 211 -22.81 -63.99 14.64
CA ALA A 211 -21.38 -63.63 14.51
C ALA A 211 -20.60 -64.74 13.73
N GLY A 212 -19.52 -64.43 12.98
CA GLY A 212 -18.61 -65.39 12.29
C GLY A 212 -17.59 -64.66 11.38
N VAL A 213 -16.25 -64.89 11.32
CA VAL A 213 -15.40 -66.11 11.24
C VAL A 213 -15.39 -66.67 9.79
N ALA A 214 -14.26 -66.88 9.09
CA ALA A 214 -12.94 -67.38 9.51
C ALA A 214 -11.69 -66.74 8.85
N VAL A 215 -10.50 -67.20 9.26
CA VAL A 215 -9.15 -66.80 8.78
C VAL A 215 -8.67 -67.70 7.62
N GLY A 216 -7.89 -67.15 6.68
CA GLY A 216 -7.42 -67.85 5.47
C GLY A 216 -6.10 -68.63 5.60
N ARG A 217 -5.50 -68.97 4.45
CA ARG A 217 -4.13 -69.50 4.29
C ARG A 217 -3.51 -68.97 2.99
N ALA A 218 -2.19 -68.81 2.99
CA ALA A 218 -1.39 -68.49 1.81
C ALA A 218 -0.79 -69.75 1.17
N MET A 219 -0.44 -69.66 -0.11
CA MET A 219 0.51 -70.51 -0.82
C MET A 219 1.31 -69.62 -1.78
N ASP A 220 2.61 -69.87 -1.90
CA ASP A 220 3.52 -69.20 -2.84
C ASP A 220 3.50 -69.87 -4.22
N GLU A 221 3.61 -69.09 -5.29
CA GLU A 221 4.25 -69.50 -6.55
C GLU A 221 4.90 -68.27 -7.25
N PRO A 222 6.04 -68.44 -7.96
CA PRO A 222 6.92 -67.33 -8.32
C PRO A 222 6.55 -66.60 -9.63
N SER A 223 6.73 -65.27 -9.64
CA SER A 223 6.57 -64.44 -10.84
C SER A 223 7.72 -64.62 -11.85
N PRO A 224 7.44 -64.60 -13.18
CA PRO A 224 8.46 -64.68 -14.21
C PRO A 224 9.26 -63.38 -14.38
N VAL A 225 10.48 -63.55 -14.89
CA VAL A 225 11.52 -62.57 -15.27
C VAL A 225 11.03 -61.14 -15.58
N ALA A 226 11.62 -60.16 -14.90
CA ALA A 226 11.35 -58.74 -15.11
C ALA A 226 11.79 -58.24 -16.50
N ALA A 227 10.86 -57.65 -17.24
CA ALA A 227 11.19 -56.65 -18.26
C ALA A 227 11.62 -55.35 -17.56
N ARG A 228 12.62 -54.64 -18.11
CA ARG A 228 12.96 -53.28 -17.64
C ARG A 228 11.74 -52.38 -17.86
N PRO A 229 11.26 -51.63 -16.85
CA PRO A 229 10.42 -50.47 -17.11
C PRO A 229 11.17 -49.55 -18.08
N ALA A 230 10.50 -49.13 -19.15
CA ALA A 230 11.00 -48.00 -19.92
C ALA A 230 11.02 -46.78 -18.99
N THR A 231 12.09 -45.99 -19.03
CA THR A 231 12.09 -44.67 -18.39
C THR A 231 10.88 -43.91 -18.94
N PRO A 232 9.93 -43.45 -18.11
CA PRO A 232 8.87 -42.60 -18.61
C PRO A 232 9.53 -41.37 -19.23
N ALA A 233 9.13 -41.02 -20.46
CA ALA A 233 9.44 -39.71 -21.00
C ALA A 233 8.95 -38.64 -20.01
N PRO A 234 9.64 -37.49 -19.87
CA PRO A 234 9.16 -36.44 -18.99
C PRO A 234 7.71 -36.11 -19.35
N SER A 235 6.81 -36.26 -18.38
CA SER A 235 5.40 -35.93 -18.55
C SER A 235 5.30 -34.51 -19.09
N GLY A 236 4.44 -34.29 -20.10
CA GLY A 236 4.17 -32.95 -20.60
C GLY A 236 3.71 -32.03 -19.46
N THR A 237 3.96 -30.74 -19.62
CA THR A 237 3.49 -29.69 -18.69
C THR A 237 2.03 -29.94 -18.32
N PRO A 238 1.67 -30.02 -17.03
CA PRO A 238 0.31 -30.34 -16.63
C PRO A 238 -0.67 -29.31 -17.21
N GLU A 239 -1.68 -29.82 -17.92
CA GLU A 239 -2.69 -28.99 -18.58
C GLU A 239 -3.44 -28.14 -17.53
N PRO A 240 -3.63 -26.83 -17.76
CA PRO A 240 -4.16 -25.93 -16.74
C PRO A 240 -5.60 -26.28 -16.36
N VAL A 241 -5.87 -26.25 -15.05
CA VAL A 241 -7.18 -26.62 -14.50
C VAL A 241 -8.16 -25.49 -14.75
N ARG A 242 -9.13 -25.73 -15.66
CA ARG A 242 -10.20 -24.79 -15.96
C ARG A 242 -11.23 -24.74 -14.83
N THR A 243 -11.43 -23.57 -14.22
CA THR A 243 -12.41 -23.33 -13.14
C THR A 243 -13.25 -22.07 -13.37
N GLU A 244 -14.39 -21.97 -12.68
CA GLU A 244 -15.31 -20.82 -12.77
C GLU A 244 -15.58 -20.27 -11.35
N PRO A 245 -14.82 -19.25 -10.89
CA PRO A 245 -14.91 -18.74 -9.52
C PRO A 245 -16.24 -18.02 -9.20
N PRO A 246 -16.71 -18.04 -7.94
CA PRO A 246 -18.04 -17.56 -7.56
C PRO A 246 -18.26 -16.05 -7.76
N GLY A 247 -19.51 -15.66 -8.03
CA GLY A 247 -19.94 -14.25 -8.14
C GLY A 247 -19.61 -13.58 -9.48
N GLY A 248 -18.49 -13.92 -10.11
CA GLY A 248 -18.13 -13.47 -11.45
C GLY A 248 -18.76 -14.29 -12.57
N ARG A 249 -18.64 -13.78 -13.80
CA ARG A 249 -18.67 -14.60 -15.02
C ARG A 249 -17.25 -14.55 -15.59
N MET A 250 -16.38 -15.46 -15.16
CA MET A 250 -15.02 -15.57 -15.69
C MET A 250 -14.54 -17.01 -15.67
N THR A 251 -13.64 -17.35 -16.57
CA THR A 251 -12.93 -18.63 -16.58
C THR A 251 -11.49 -18.41 -16.11
N LEU A 252 -11.06 -19.15 -15.09
CA LEU A 252 -9.67 -19.22 -14.64
C LEU A 252 -9.02 -20.49 -15.21
N TYR A 253 -7.80 -20.36 -15.71
CA TYR A 253 -6.92 -21.43 -16.17
C TYR A 253 -5.68 -21.41 -15.26
N GLU A 254 -5.50 -22.42 -14.42
CA GLU A 254 -4.45 -22.43 -13.38
C GLU A 254 -3.81 -23.83 -13.30
N SER A 255 -2.50 -23.94 -13.56
CA SER A 255 -1.73 -25.17 -13.52
C SER A 255 -0.88 -25.28 -12.23
N PRO A 256 -0.65 -26.50 -11.69
CA PRO A 256 0.23 -26.71 -10.54
C PRO A 256 1.61 -26.03 -10.65
N SER A 257 2.15 -25.91 -11.88
CA SER A 257 3.48 -25.34 -12.17
C SER A 257 3.55 -23.82 -12.34
N ASP A 258 2.42 -23.09 -12.33
CA ASP A 258 2.47 -21.64 -12.60
C ASP A 258 3.22 -20.88 -11.50
N PRO A 259 4.08 -19.90 -11.84
CA PRO A 259 4.83 -19.09 -10.87
C PRO A 259 3.97 -18.10 -10.08
N ILE A 260 2.70 -17.90 -10.47
CA ILE A 260 1.70 -17.12 -9.72
C ILE A 260 0.38 -17.88 -9.54
N ARG A 261 -0.44 -17.42 -8.59
CA ARG A 261 -1.76 -17.95 -8.23
C ARG A 261 -2.79 -16.83 -8.11
N LEU A 262 -4.03 -17.04 -8.57
CA LEU A 262 -5.10 -16.06 -8.33
C LEU A 262 -5.51 -16.12 -6.85
N THR A 263 -5.20 -15.09 -6.07
CA THR A 263 -5.52 -15.08 -4.62
C THR A 263 -6.82 -14.36 -4.31
N ALA A 264 -7.22 -13.38 -5.12
CA ALA A 264 -8.43 -12.63 -4.93
C ALA A 264 -8.91 -12.00 -6.23
N TYR A 265 -10.15 -11.51 -6.24
CA TYR A 265 -10.75 -10.74 -7.33
C TYR A 265 -11.92 -9.92 -6.80
N GLU A 266 -12.25 -8.84 -7.48
CA GLU A 266 -13.36 -7.95 -7.14
C GLU A 266 -14.41 -8.00 -8.25
N VAL A 267 -15.70 -8.05 -7.88
CA VAL A 267 -16.81 -8.06 -8.85
C VAL A 267 -17.71 -6.84 -8.62
N GLN A 268 -18.01 -6.09 -9.68
CA GLN A 268 -18.82 -4.88 -9.61
C GLN A 268 -20.32 -5.18 -9.34
N ASP A 269 -20.81 -4.80 -8.16
CA ASP A 269 -22.26 -4.73 -7.90
C ASP A 269 -22.83 -3.42 -8.44
N LYS A 270 -23.31 -3.48 -9.69
CA LYS A 270 -23.94 -2.37 -10.41
C LYS A 270 -25.27 -1.87 -9.80
N LYS A 271 -25.78 -2.48 -8.72
CA LYS A 271 -26.94 -1.97 -7.96
C LYS A 271 -26.53 -1.18 -6.73
N ALA A 272 -25.41 -1.54 -6.12
CA ALA A 272 -24.85 -0.89 -4.94
C ALA A 272 -23.75 0.14 -5.28
N ASP A 273 -23.41 0.28 -6.57
CA ASP A 273 -22.34 1.14 -7.12
C ASP A 273 -21.00 0.93 -6.39
N THR A 274 -20.66 -0.35 -6.19
CA THR A 274 -19.50 -0.75 -5.39
C THR A 274 -18.91 -2.06 -5.89
N TYR A 275 -17.70 -2.39 -5.40
CA TYR A 275 -17.05 -3.66 -5.66
C TYR A 275 -17.22 -4.62 -4.48
N VAL A 276 -17.33 -5.90 -4.82
CA VAL A 276 -17.41 -7.02 -3.88
C VAL A 276 -16.16 -7.86 -4.05
N ASP A 277 -15.25 -7.78 -3.08
CA ASP A 277 -14.05 -8.61 -3.02
C ASP A 277 -14.40 -10.07 -2.73
N TYR A 278 -13.65 -10.95 -3.37
CA TYR A 278 -13.58 -12.38 -3.12
C TYR A 278 -12.11 -12.75 -2.92
N ALA A 279 -11.79 -13.53 -1.89
CA ALA A 279 -10.42 -13.95 -1.59
C ALA A 279 -10.33 -15.43 -1.23
N ARG A 280 -9.23 -16.07 -1.63
CA ARG A 280 -8.98 -17.51 -1.45
C ARG A 280 -8.61 -17.81 0.01
N LEU A 281 -9.00 -18.97 0.52
CA LEU A 281 -8.68 -19.39 1.90
C LEU A 281 -7.20 -19.79 2.07
N SER A 282 -6.65 -20.46 1.05
CA SER A 282 -5.25 -20.86 0.88
C SER A 282 -5.00 -20.97 -0.63
N LEU A 283 -3.74 -21.10 -1.11
CA LEU A 283 -3.46 -21.08 -2.56
C LEU A 283 -4.23 -22.13 -3.38
N ASP A 284 -4.39 -23.34 -2.86
CA ASP A 284 -5.16 -24.41 -3.50
C ASP A 284 -6.62 -24.49 -2.98
N GLY A 285 -7.06 -23.50 -2.22
CA GLY A 285 -8.36 -23.45 -1.55
C GLY A 285 -9.48 -22.78 -2.37
N THR A 286 -10.68 -22.70 -1.77
CA THR A 286 -11.84 -22.01 -2.34
C THR A 286 -11.82 -20.49 -2.07
N PHE A 287 -12.59 -19.72 -2.86
CA PHE A 287 -12.81 -18.29 -2.66
C PHE A 287 -14.04 -18.01 -1.80
N GLU A 288 -13.93 -17.07 -0.86
CA GLU A 288 -15.01 -16.54 -0.02
C GLU A 288 -15.19 -15.03 -0.22
N LYS A 289 -16.33 -14.46 0.20
CA LYS A 289 -16.72 -13.06 -0.05
C LYS A 289 -16.39 -12.12 1.11
N TYR A 290 -15.74 -11.00 0.81
CA TYR A 290 -15.26 -9.99 1.77
C TYR A 290 -15.89 -8.61 1.47
N PRO A 291 -17.08 -8.27 2.02
CA PRO A 291 -17.80 -7.06 1.62
C PRO A 291 -17.21 -5.74 2.20
N GLY A 292 -16.43 -5.81 3.27
CA GLY A 292 -15.97 -4.63 4.03
C GLY A 292 -14.81 -3.85 3.42
N ASN A 293 -13.98 -4.48 2.59
CA ASN A 293 -12.69 -3.95 2.15
C ASN A 293 -12.59 -3.83 0.62
N THR A 294 -11.45 -3.34 0.13
CA THR A 294 -11.06 -3.27 -1.31
C THR A 294 -9.63 -3.74 -1.48
N LYS A 295 -9.22 -4.12 -2.70
CA LYS A 295 -7.87 -4.61 -3.01
C LYS A 295 -7.42 -5.74 -2.08
N THR A 296 -8.32 -6.67 -1.77
CA THR A 296 -8.00 -7.81 -0.90
C THR A 296 -6.94 -8.71 -1.54
N LEU A 297 -5.95 -9.17 -0.77
CA LEU A 297 -4.83 -10.02 -1.18
C LEU A 297 -4.53 -11.05 -0.08
N VAL A 298 -4.02 -12.23 -0.45
CA VAL A 298 -3.76 -13.34 0.48
C VAL A 298 -2.29 -13.75 0.45
N SER A 299 -1.70 -14.03 1.61
CA SER A 299 -0.33 -14.55 1.67
C SER A 299 -0.22 -15.98 1.10
N PRO A 300 0.95 -16.40 0.58
CA PRO A 300 1.17 -17.74 0.04
C PRO A 300 0.85 -18.93 0.97
N ASP A 301 0.85 -18.72 2.29
CA ASP A 301 0.48 -19.72 3.31
C ASP A 301 -1.01 -19.63 3.73
N GLY A 302 -1.80 -18.72 3.15
CA GLY A 302 -3.21 -18.46 3.50
C GLY A 302 -3.43 -17.73 4.83
N ARG A 303 -2.36 -17.55 5.63
CA ARG A 303 -2.36 -17.09 7.02
C ARG A 303 -2.73 -15.63 7.18
N TYR A 304 -2.26 -14.78 6.27
CA TYR A 304 -2.47 -13.33 6.31
C TYR A 304 -3.38 -12.90 5.16
N LEU A 305 -4.30 -12.01 5.51
CA LEU A 305 -5.16 -11.29 4.59
C LEU A 305 -4.71 -9.82 4.60
N ALA A 306 -4.35 -9.29 3.44
CA ALA A 306 -4.02 -7.89 3.23
C ALA A 306 -5.22 -7.19 2.58
N GLU A 307 -5.68 -6.09 3.18
CA GLU A 307 -6.90 -5.40 2.78
C GLU A 307 -6.67 -3.89 2.80
N ARG A 308 -7.18 -3.14 1.82
CA ARG A 308 -7.26 -1.68 1.91
C ARG A 308 -8.65 -1.29 2.46
N PRO A 309 -8.73 -0.70 3.68
CA PRO A 309 -10.00 -0.25 4.24
C PRO A 309 -10.71 0.76 3.33
N LYS A 310 -12.04 0.69 3.26
CA LYS A 310 -12.87 1.65 2.48
C LYS A 310 -12.85 3.08 3.04
N LEU A 311 -12.27 3.29 4.22
CA LEU A 311 -12.14 4.58 4.89
C LEU A 311 -10.65 4.91 5.10
N TYR A 312 -10.23 6.06 4.56
CA TYR A 312 -8.94 6.68 4.87
C TYR A 312 -8.94 7.20 6.31
N THR A 313 -7.75 7.31 6.91
CA THR A 313 -7.54 7.97 8.21
C THR A 313 -7.25 9.46 8.04
N ASP A 314 -7.63 10.28 9.02
CA ASP A 314 -7.48 11.75 9.00
C ASP A 314 -6.02 12.25 9.15
N ASP A 315 -5.03 11.39 8.88
CA ASP A 315 -3.60 11.63 9.11
C ASP A 315 -2.78 11.77 7.82
N ASP A 316 -3.45 11.90 6.66
CA ASP A 316 -2.87 11.94 5.31
C ASP A 316 -2.06 10.69 4.90
N TYR A 317 -2.15 9.57 5.63
CA TYR A 317 -1.54 8.29 5.26
C TYR A 317 -2.54 7.34 4.59
N SER A 318 -2.12 6.72 3.49
CA SER A 318 -2.73 5.47 3.03
C SER A 318 -2.31 4.32 3.97
N SER A 319 -3.09 3.24 4.00
CA SER A 319 -2.78 2.11 4.88
C SER A 319 -3.34 0.78 4.39
N VAL A 320 -2.61 -0.29 4.73
CA VAL A 320 -3.01 -1.69 4.55
C VAL A 320 -3.34 -2.28 5.91
N LEU A 321 -4.51 -2.91 6.03
CA LEU A 321 -4.87 -3.75 7.15
C LEU A 321 -4.32 -5.16 6.89
N LEU A 322 -3.55 -5.71 7.83
CA LEU A 322 -3.03 -7.07 7.80
C LEU A 322 -3.71 -7.90 8.89
N THR A 323 -4.59 -8.81 8.47
CA THR A 323 -5.35 -9.70 9.34
C THR A 323 -4.73 -11.10 9.36
N ASN A 324 -4.22 -11.55 10.50
CA ASN A 324 -3.84 -12.94 10.72
C ASN A 324 -5.12 -13.78 10.94
N ARG A 325 -5.49 -14.55 9.92
CA ARG A 325 -6.71 -15.38 9.88
C ARG A 325 -6.70 -16.51 10.92
N GLU A 326 -5.54 -17.02 11.31
CA GLU A 326 -5.40 -18.07 12.33
C GLU A 326 -5.64 -17.51 13.75
N ALA A 327 -5.08 -16.33 14.03
CA ALA A 327 -5.16 -15.71 15.36
C ALA A 327 -6.40 -14.82 15.56
N GLY A 328 -7.08 -14.43 14.48
CA GLY A 328 -8.18 -13.46 14.50
C GLY A 328 -7.73 -12.03 14.82
N THR A 329 -6.43 -11.73 14.69
CA THR A 329 -5.84 -10.42 15.03
C THR A 329 -5.49 -9.62 13.78
N SER A 330 -5.85 -8.34 13.74
CA SER A 330 -5.54 -7.42 12.64
C SER A 330 -4.67 -6.27 13.12
N PHE A 331 -3.71 -5.83 12.30
CA PHE A 331 -2.89 -4.64 12.56
C PHE A 331 -2.78 -3.77 11.30
N ARG A 332 -2.63 -2.46 11.46
CA ARG A 332 -2.60 -1.49 10.34
C ARG A 332 -1.17 -1.04 10.04
N VAL A 333 -0.75 -1.19 8.79
CA VAL A 333 0.52 -0.66 8.27
C VAL A 333 0.24 0.63 7.50
N ARG A 334 0.81 1.76 7.95
CA ARG A 334 0.83 3.01 7.15
C ARG A 334 1.77 2.82 5.95
N THR A 335 1.32 3.22 4.76
CA THR A 335 2.14 3.25 3.54
C THR A 335 2.54 4.69 3.22
N VAL A 336 3.74 4.89 2.68
CA VAL A 336 4.21 6.23 2.26
C VAL A 336 5.34 6.15 1.24
N ARG A 337 5.22 7.02 0.22
CA ARG A 337 6.24 7.92 -0.36
C ARG A 337 6.24 7.87 -1.89
N ASP A 338 5.88 9.00 -2.50
CA ASP A 338 6.14 9.26 -3.91
C ASP A 338 7.64 9.25 -4.20
N VAL A 339 8.04 8.62 -5.30
CA VAL A 339 9.42 8.63 -5.81
C VAL A 339 9.48 9.55 -7.02
N PRO A 340 10.14 10.73 -6.94
CA PRO A 340 10.23 11.63 -8.08
C PRO A 340 11.09 11.03 -9.20
N ASP A 341 10.84 11.48 -10.43
CA ASP A 341 11.56 11.15 -11.66
C ASP A 341 11.52 9.67 -12.11
N VAL A 342 10.86 8.81 -11.31
CA VAL A 342 10.34 7.49 -11.70
C VAL A 342 8.94 7.66 -12.31
N GLY A 343 8.57 6.80 -13.27
CA GLY A 343 7.28 6.89 -13.97
C GLY A 343 6.09 6.41 -13.15
N THR A 344 4.87 6.57 -13.70
CA THR A 344 3.64 6.08 -13.06
C THR A 344 3.60 4.55 -13.02
N PRO A 345 3.02 3.93 -11.98
CA PRO A 345 2.67 2.52 -12.01
C PRO A 345 1.73 2.22 -13.19
N PRO A 346 2.00 1.19 -14.02
CA PRO A 346 0.99 0.68 -14.94
C PRO A 346 -0.16 0.10 -14.10
N PHE A 347 -1.30 0.79 -14.15
CA PHE A 347 -2.52 0.44 -13.42
C PHE A 347 -2.37 0.45 -11.86
N ASP A 348 -3.40 -0.07 -11.17
CA ASP A 348 -3.81 0.32 -9.82
C ASP A 348 -2.96 -0.29 -8.67
N GLU A 349 -1.68 0.10 -8.61
CA GLU A 349 -0.71 -0.04 -7.50
C GLU A 349 -0.23 -1.45 -7.13
N ALA A 350 -0.91 -2.52 -7.54
CA ALA A 350 -0.53 -3.88 -7.19
C ALA A 350 0.57 -4.43 -8.11
N GLN A 351 1.68 -4.92 -7.53
CA GLN A 351 2.68 -5.79 -8.18
C GLN A 351 3.57 -5.15 -9.26
N ILE A 352 4.04 -3.91 -9.06
CA ILE A 352 5.06 -3.31 -9.94
C ILE A 352 6.47 -3.95 -9.82
N PHE A 353 6.79 -4.61 -8.69
CA PHE A 353 8.09 -5.24 -8.43
C PHE A 353 8.13 -6.70 -8.91
N SER A 354 9.29 -7.16 -9.40
CA SER A 354 9.49 -8.58 -9.75
C SER A 354 9.43 -9.48 -8.51
N PRO A 355 9.21 -10.80 -8.63
CA PRO A 355 9.09 -11.71 -7.49
C PRO A 355 10.27 -11.67 -6.51
N SER A 356 11.50 -11.47 -7.01
CA SER A 356 12.73 -11.28 -6.24
C SER A 356 12.89 -9.88 -5.62
N GLY A 357 12.03 -8.93 -5.99
CA GLY A 357 12.14 -7.51 -5.67
C GLY A 357 13.31 -6.78 -6.33
N SER A 358 14.11 -7.47 -7.17
CA SER A 358 15.36 -6.92 -7.73
C SER A 358 15.14 -5.86 -8.81
N THR A 359 13.98 -5.88 -9.46
CA THR A 359 13.57 -4.88 -10.46
C THR A 359 12.09 -4.49 -10.30
N PHE A 360 11.69 -3.40 -10.95
CA PHE A 360 10.28 -2.97 -11.02
C PHE A 360 9.95 -2.30 -12.36
N VAL A 361 8.67 -2.29 -12.73
CA VAL A 361 8.15 -1.69 -13.97
C VAL A 361 7.32 -0.45 -13.66
N THR A 362 7.48 0.59 -14.47
CA THR A 362 6.58 1.76 -14.56
C THR A 362 6.23 2.02 -16.01
N ASP A 363 5.28 2.90 -16.28
CA ASP A 363 5.19 3.56 -17.58
C ASP A 363 6.42 4.47 -17.77
N CYS A 364 6.83 4.74 -19.01
CA CYS A 364 7.98 5.59 -19.28
C CYS A 364 7.60 7.09 -19.16
N PRO A 365 8.32 7.92 -18.37
CA PRO A 365 8.03 9.36 -18.16
C PRO A 365 7.96 10.25 -19.42
N SER A 366 8.33 9.73 -20.59
CA SER A 366 8.30 10.41 -21.88
C SER A 366 7.95 9.49 -23.05
N GLY A 367 7.23 8.39 -22.78
CA GLY A 367 6.81 7.40 -23.77
C GLY A 367 5.46 7.71 -24.42
N HIS A 368 5.01 6.79 -25.28
CA HIS A 368 3.60 6.62 -25.60
C HIS A 368 2.88 5.82 -24.50
N ASP A 369 1.55 5.72 -24.57
CA ASP A 369 0.72 5.07 -23.54
C ASP A 369 1.07 3.56 -23.34
N ASP A 370 1.67 2.92 -24.36
CA ASP A 370 2.09 1.51 -24.36
C ASP A 370 3.61 1.29 -24.07
N ASP A 371 4.36 2.36 -23.76
CA ASP A 371 5.81 2.31 -23.48
C ASP A 371 6.09 2.18 -21.98
N HIS A 372 6.59 1.02 -21.56
CA HIS A 372 6.95 0.74 -20.17
C HIS A 372 8.48 0.71 -19.95
N CYS A 373 8.88 1.14 -18.77
CA CYS A 373 10.26 1.28 -18.33
C CYS A 373 10.54 0.28 -17.20
N LEU A 374 11.60 -0.53 -17.38
CA LEU A 374 12.09 -1.47 -16.37
C LEU A 374 13.25 -0.84 -15.60
N TRP A 375 13.24 -0.95 -14.27
CA TRP A 375 14.17 -0.29 -13.35
C TRP A 375 14.83 -1.28 -12.40
N GLU A 376 16.06 -0.98 -11.96
CA GLU A 376 16.84 -1.75 -11.00
C GLU A 376 16.57 -1.25 -9.58
N SER A 377 15.87 -2.04 -8.75
CA SER A 377 15.35 -1.60 -7.44
C SER A 377 16.43 -1.10 -6.47
N ALA A 378 17.65 -1.65 -6.59
CA ALA A 378 18.77 -1.30 -5.72
C ALA A 378 19.46 0.03 -6.08
N THR A 379 19.23 0.58 -7.28
CA THR A 379 19.98 1.73 -7.81
C THR A 379 19.09 2.84 -8.40
N GLY A 380 17.82 2.55 -8.67
CA GLY A 380 16.92 3.45 -9.43
C GLY A 380 17.30 3.59 -10.91
N ARG A 381 18.26 2.80 -11.41
CA ARG A 381 18.74 2.89 -12.78
C ARG A 381 17.76 2.21 -13.74
N GLN A 382 17.40 2.87 -14.82
CA GLN A 382 16.65 2.25 -15.91
C GLN A 382 17.48 1.09 -16.51
N VAL A 383 16.88 -0.09 -16.58
CA VAL A 383 17.44 -1.31 -17.21
C VAL A 383 17.16 -1.28 -18.70
N ARG A 384 15.92 -0.96 -19.09
CA ARG A 384 15.47 -0.81 -20.48
C ARG A 384 14.12 -0.09 -20.58
N ALA A 385 13.75 0.30 -21.79
CA ALA A 385 12.34 0.45 -22.18
C ALA A 385 11.88 -0.80 -22.96
N PHE A 386 10.57 -0.99 -23.05
CA PHE A 386 9.89 -1.99 -23.88
C PHE A 386 8.42 -1.59 -24.06
N SER A 387 7.76 -2.09 -25.10
CA SER A 387 6.29 -2.10 -25.13
C SER A 387 5.81 -3.50 -24.78
N SER A 388 4.72 -3.59 -24.03
CA SER A 388 4.08 -4.84 -23.61
C SER A 388 3.27 -5.51 -24.72
N GLY A 389 2.82 -4.74 -25.72
CA GLY A 389 1.90 -5.23 -26.74
C GLY A 389 0.51 -5.62 -26.20
N CYS A 390 0.11 -5.09 -25.04
CA CYS A 390 -1.24 -5.23 -24.49
C CYS A 390 -1.79 -3.89 -23.96
N ASP A 391 -3.11 -3.72 -23.94
CA ASP A 391 -3.77 -2.49 -23.44
C ASP A 391 -3.34 -2.04 -22.03
N THR A 392 -3.00 -2.96 -21.12
CA THR A 392 -2.65 -2.62 -19.73
C THR A 392 -1.82 -3.71 -19.05
N VAL A 393 -0.57 -3.42 -18.67
CA VAL A 393 0.23 -4.27 -17.77
C VAL A 393 -0.35 -4.24 -16.35
N LEU A 394 -0.36 -5.39 -15.65
CA LEU A 394 -0.93 -5.54 -14.31
C LEU A 394 0.02 -6.14 -13.26
N GLY A 395 1.19 -6.65 -13.67
CA GLY A 395 2.17 -7.24 -12.75
C GLY A 395 3.09 -8.26 -13.40
N TRP A 396 3.80 -9.02 -12.56
CA TRP A 396 4.83 -9.97 -12.96
C TRP A 396 4.34 -11.43 -12.88
N TYR A 397 4.71 -12.24 -13.86
CA TYR A 397 4.48 -13.68 -13.87
C TYR A 397 5.71 -14.43 -13.31
N ASP A 398 6.91 -14.10 -13.79
CA ASP A 398 8.19 -14.56 -13.25
C ASP A 398 9.25 -13.44 -13.35
N GLU A 399 10.55 -13.69 -13.21
CA GLU A 399 11.60 -12.65 -13.37
C GLU A 399 11.80 -12.15 -14.82
N THR A 400 11.10 -12.72 -15.80
CA THR A 400 11.29 -12.51 -17.25
C THR A 400 10.00 -12.21 -18.03
N HIS A 401 8.85 -12.48 -17.43
CA HIS A 401 7.52 -12.31 -18.05
C HIS A 401 6.58 -11.47 -17.17
N LEU A 402 5.74 -10.68 -17.82
CA LEU A 402 4.68 -9.87 -17.20
C LEU A 402 3.31 -10.48 -17.51
N TYR A 403 2.30 -10.15 -16.72
CA TYR A 403 0.90 -10.38 -17.08
C TYR A 403 0.15 -9.06 -17.31
N CYS A 404 -0.75 -9.07 -18.28
CA CYS A 404 -1.44 -7.89 -18.80
C CYS A 404 -2.89 -8.22 -19.19
N TRP A 405 -3.76 -7.20 -19.20
CA TRP A 405 -5.02 -7.25 -19.92
C TRP A 405 -4.81 -6.96 -21.40
N GLU A 406 -5.53 -7.70 -22.23
CA GLU A 406 -5.76 -7.39 -23.64
C GLU A 406 -7.26 -7.48 -23.96
N ARG A 407 -7.79 -6.48 -24.66
CA ARG A 407 -9.12 -6.48 -25.28
C ARG A 407 -9.01 -6.97 -26.71
N ASP A 408 -9.21 -8.26 -26.92
CA ASP A 408 -9.44 -8.76 -28.28
C ASP A 408 -10.75 -8.16 -28.84
N ASN A 409 -10.87 -8.10 -30.17
CA ASN A 409 -11.98 -7.45 -30.89
C ASN A 409 -13.33 -8.21 -30.78
N ALA A 410 -13.43 -9.16 -29.83
CA ALA A 410 -14.45 -10.21 -29.76
C ALA A 410 -15.15 -10.30 -28.38
N SER A 411 -15.55 -9.17 -27.81
CA SER A 411 -16.36 -9.05 -26.58
C SER A 411 -15.83 -9.79 -25.34
N LEU A 412 -14.51 -9.97 -25.28
CA LEU A 412 -13.77 -10.66 -24.22
C LEU A 412 -12.55 -9.81 -23.85
N ILE A 413 -12.16 -9.86 -22.58
CA ILE A 413 -10.91 -9.32 -22.06
C ILE A 413 -10.11 -10.53 -21.57
N GLU A 414 -8.88 -10.66 -22.06
CA GLU A 414 -8.00 -11.79 -21.78
C GLU A 414 -6.86 -11.36 -20.86
N LEU A 415 -6.58 -12.16 -19.84
CA LEU A 415 -5.36 -11.99 -19.05
C LEU A 415 -4.24 -12.81 -19.68
N ARG A 416 -3.32 -12.13 -20.36
CA ARG A 416 -2.21 -12.71 -21.13
C ARG A 416 -0.90 -12.59 -20.36
N VAL A 417 0.00 -13.55 -20.56
CA VAL A 417 1.39 -13.50 -20.10
C VAL A 417 2.28 -13.17 -21.31
N VAL A 418 3.16 -12.18 -21.18
CA VAL A 418 4.03 -11.68 -22.27
C VAL A 418 5.49 -11.54 -21.84
N ASP A 419 6.40 -11.68 -22.80
CA ASP A 419 7.82 -11.31 -22.61
C ASP A 419 8.06 -9.80 -22.81
N PHE A 420 9.26 -9.32 -22.45
CA PHE A 420 9.68 -7.93 -22.72
C PHE A 420 9.93 -7.61 -24.21
N GLY A 421 9.41 -8.41 -25.14
CA GLY A 421 9.26 -8.10 -26.57
C GLY A 421 7.79 -8.00 -26.99
N GLY A 422 6.84 -8.10 -26.06
CA GLY A 422 5.39 -8.09 -26.29
C GLY A 422 4.85 -9.38 -26.91
N LYS A 423 5.60 -10.49 -26.81
CA LYS A 423 5.18 -11.77 -27.37
C LYS A 423 4.39 -12.56 -26.32
N LEU A 424 3.19 -13.01 -26.70
CA LEU A 424 2.37 -13.93 -25.93
C LEU A 424 3.12 -15.23 -25.58
N VAL A 425 3.03 -15.61 -24.31
CA VAL A 425 3.58 -16.83 -23.71
C VAL A 425 2.46 -17.75 -23.22
N ASP A 426 1.47 -17.22 -22.49
CA ASP A 426 0.36 -17.99 -21.91
C ASP A 426 -0.92 -17.14 -21.69
N LYS A 427 -2.05 -17.77 -21.32
CA LYS A 427 -3.32 -17.09 -20.99
C LYS A 427 -3.94 -17.66 -19.70
N LEU A 428 -4.16 -16.79 -18.72
CA LEU A 428 -4.56 -17.17 -17.36
C LEU A 428 -6.07 -17.04 -17.10
N VAL A 429 -6.73 -16.02 -17.65
CA VAL A 429 -8.16 -15.73 -17.40
C VAL A 429 -8.85 -15.20 -18.65
N GLU A 430 -10.11 -15.58 -18.84
CA GLU A 430 -11.01 -15.01 -19.85
C GLU A 430 -12.25 -14.41 -19.17
N VAL A 431 -12.52 -13.13 -19.45
CA VAL A 431 -13.64 -12.35 -18.87
C VAL A 431 -14.52 -11.76 -19.98
N PRO A 432 -15.84 -11.97 -20.00
CA PRO A 432 -16.75 -11.30 -20.93
C PRO A 432 -16.79 -9.79 -20.71
N GLU A 433 -16.85 -9.04 -21.80
CA GLU A 433 -16.87 -7.58 -21.77
C GLU A 433 -18.01 -7.05 -20.87
N GLY A 434 -17.70 -6.05 -20.05
CA GLY A 434 -18.65 -5.43 -19.15
C GLY A 434 -19.05 -6.27 -17.94
N ALA A 435 -18.39 -7.40 -17.67
CA ALA A 435 -18.57 -8.17 -16.43
C ALA A 435 -18.14 -7.37 -15.17
N GLY A 436 -17.17 -6.46 -15.29
CA GLY A 436 -16.71 -5.61 -14.20
C GLY A 436 -15.94 -6.39 -13.14
N VAL A 437 -14.83 -7.02 -13.55
CA VAL A 437 -14.00 -7.87 -12.68
C VAL A 437 -12.57 -7.32 -12.63
N ILE A 438 -12.00 -7.25 -11.43
CA ILE A 438 -10.58 -6.95 -11.15
C ILE A 438 -9.95 -8.22 -10.55
N VAL A 439 -8.70 -8.55 -10.86
CA VAL A 439 -8.04 -9.81 -10.43
C VAL A 439 -6.70 -9.56 -9.75
N HIS A 440 -6.41 -10.31 -8.68
CA HIS A 440 -5.27 -10.09 -7.78
C HIS A 440 -4.48 -11.40 -7.55
N TYR A 441 -3.21 -11.42 -7.94
CA TYR A 441 -2.33 -12.60 -7.91
C TYR A 441 -1.37 -12.63 -6.71
N THR A 442 -0.65 -13.72 -6.51
CA THR A 442 0.57 -13.75 -5.67
C THR A 442 1.56 -14.80 -6.18
N VAL A 443 2.82 -14.70 -5.74
CA VAL A 443 3.90 -15.65 -6.08
C VAL A 443 3.60 -17.05 -5.53
N ASN A 444 3.74 -18.07 -6.37
CA ASN A 444 3.60 -19.47 -5.99
C ASN A 444 4.87 -19.94 -5.22
N PRO A 445 4.77 -20.37 -3.95
CA PRO A 445 5.90 -20.86 -3.19
C PRO A 445 6.37 -22.25 -3.64
N ALA A 446 5.58 -22.96 -4.46
CA ALA A 446 5.98 -24.25 -5.04
C ALA A 446 6.98 -24.11 -6.21
N THR A 447 7.19 -22.90 -6.75
CA THR A 447 8.07 -22.63 -7.90
C THR A 447 9.32 -21.83 -7.55
N THR A 448 9.42 -21.30 -6.33
CA THR A 448 10.55 -20.50 -5.85
C THR A 448 11.51 -21.36 -5.01
N SER A 449 12.51 -21.94 -5.67
CA SER A 449 13.50 -22.89 -5.10
C SER A 449 14.86 -22.25 -4.79
#